data_AF-A0A6I2UII0-F1
#
_entry.id   AF-A0A6I2UII0-F1
#
_cell.length_a   1.000
_cell.length_b   1.000
_cell.length_c   1.000
_cell.angle_alpha   90.00
_cell.angle_beta   90.00
_cell.angle_gamma   90.00
#
_symmetry.space_group_name_H-M   'P 1'
#
loop_
_entity.id
_entity.type
_entity.pdbx_description
1 polymer ?
#
loop_
_entity_poly.entity_id
_entity_poly.type
_entity_poly.pdbx_seq_one_letter_code
_entity_poly.pdbx_strand_id
1 'polypeptide(L)'
;MLQMDIFNFHRVEYIVVDTGMAVFDREGIAKLASYRQGVGADRVLLVDKSLGQLVAAADGKGCWQMVSAYDCQVARAALGSVELPEGMYRSELRVTDYFLSRLLAKEGGMKIAG
;
A
#
# COMPACT_ATOMS: atom_id res chain seq x y z
N MET A 1 -10.32 -9.94 -6.16
CA MET A 1 -10.45 -8.73 -5.32
C MET A 1 -9.20 -8.59 -4.47
N LEU A 2 -8.53 -7.43 -4.48
CA LEU A 2 -7.35 -7.18 -3.65
C LEU A 2 -7.80 -6.41 -2.41
N GLN A 3 -7.41 -6.93 -1.25
CA GLN A 3 -7.65 -6.30 0.04
C GLN A 3 -6.36 -5.60 0.49
N MET A 4 -6.47 -4.33 0.82
CA MET A 4 -5.38 -3.51 1.34
C MET A 4 -5.80 -2.90 2.67
N ASP A 5 -4.80 -2.54 3.48
CA ASP A 5 -5.02 -1.84 4.73
C ASP A 5 -4.72 -0.35 4.55
N ILE A 6 -5.64 0.51 5.01
CA ILE A 6 -5.42 1.94 5.15
C ILE A 6 -5.14 2.24 6.61
N PHE A 7 -4.07 2.98 6.87
CA PHE A 7 -3.77 3.51 8.19
C PHE A 7 -3.80 5.03 8.18
N ASN A 8 -4.39 5.64 9.21
CA ASN A 8 -4.19 7.05 9.51
C ASN A 8 -3.32 7.17 10.76
N PHE A 9 -2.21 7.89 10.64
CA PHE A 9 -1.31 8.12 11.77
C PHE A 9 -0.60 9.46 11.61
N HIS A 10 -0.58 10.28 12.67
CA HIS A 10 0.00 11.64 12.63
C HIS A 10 -0.47 12.51 11.45
N ARG A 11 -1.74 12.40 11.06
CA ARG A 11 -2.36 13.10 9.91
C ARG A 11 -1.79 12.72 8.54
N VAL A 12 -1.14 11.56 8.44
CA VAL A 12 -0.69 10.96 7.19
C VAL A 12 -1.58 9.73 6.93
N GLU A 13 -2.15 9.67 5.73
CA GLU A 13 -2.89 8.50 5.26
C GLU A 13 -1.95 7.55 4.50
N TYR A 14 -1.91 6.31 4.95
CA TYR A 14 -1.06 5.25 4.44
C TYR A 14 -1.92 4.19 3.75
N ILE A 15 -1.56 3.80 2.53
CA ILE A 15 -2.00 2.52 1.95
C ILE A 15 -0.86 1.53 2.13
N VAL A 16 -1.14 0.37 2.73
CA VAL A 16 -0.17 -0.71 2.85
C VAL A 16 -0.50 -1.83 1.88
N VAL A 17 0.50 -2.19 1.09
CA VAL A 17 0.41 -3.16 0.02
C VAL A 17 1.37 -4.31 0.30
N ASP A 18 0.84 -5.53 0.33
CA ASP A 18 1.65 -6.74 0.38
C ASP A 18 2.21 -7.06 -1.02
N THR A 19 3.53 -7.01 -1.18
CA THR A 19 4.21 -7.31 -2.44
C THR A 19 4.08 -8.77 -2.86
N GLY A 20 3.72 -9.67 -1.94
CA GLY A 20 3.37 -11.04 -2.27
C GLY A 20 2.03 -11.17 -3.01
N MET A 21 1.15 -10.17 -2.91
CA MET A 21 -0.17 -10.18 -3.57
C MET A 21 -0.16 -9.53 -4.95
N ALA A 22 0.67 -8.52 -5.16
CA ALA A 22 0.81 -7.83 -6.44
C ALA A 22 2.09 -7.00 -6.51
N VAL A 23 2.65 -6.87 -7.72
CA VAL A 23 3.76 -5.97 -8.03
C VAL A 23 3.20 -4.75 -8.74
N PHE A 24 3.53 -3.56 -8.25
CA PHE A 24 3.09 -2.29 -8.82
C PHE A 24 4.29 -1.51 -9.35
N ASP A 25 4.17 -1.02 -10.58
CA ASP A 25 5.08 -0.04 -11.12
C ASP A 25 4.79 1.35 -10.54
N ARG A 26 5.59 2.34 -10.91
CA ARG A 26 5.42 3.72 -10.44
C ARG A 26 4.03 4.30 -10.78
N GLU A 27 3.54 4.03 -11.99
CA GLU A 27 2.23 4.52 -12.45
C GLU A 27 1.10 3.87 -11.65
N GLY A 28 1.22 2.57 -11.37
CA GLY A 28 0.32 1.80 -10.51
C GLY A 28 0.28 2.30 -9.08
N ILE A 29 1.45 2.57 -8.47
CA ILE A 29 1.52 3.13 -7.10
C ILE A 29 0.85 4.52 -7.04
N ALA A 30 1.10 5.39 -8.02
CA ALA A 30 0.46 6.70 -8.09
C ALA A 30 -1.06 6.58 -8.26
N LYS A 31 -1.53 5.63 -9.07
CA LYS A 31 -2.96 5.34 -9.24
C LYS A 31 -3.58 4.79 -7.96
N LEU A 32 -2.89 3.90 -7.25
CA LEU A 32 -3.33 3.37 -5.95
C LEU A 32 -3.45 4.47 -4.92
N ALA A 33 -2.44 5.33 -4.82
CA ALA A 33 -2.51 6.50 -3.96
C ALA A 33 -3.71 7.39 -4.32
N SER A 34 -4.01 7.58 -5.61
CA SER A 34 -5.12 8.41 -6.09
C SER A 34 -6.52 7.77 -6.00
N TYR A 35 -6.66 6.57 -5.41
CA TYR A 35 -7.84 5.71 -5.53
C TYR A 35 -9.19 6.37 -5.18
N ARG A 36 -9.24 7.43 -4.37
CA ARG A 36 -10.49 8.15 -4.13
C ARG A 36 -10.68 9.31 -5.09
N GLN A 37 -11.92 9.46 -5.53
CA GLN A 37 -12.49 10.74 -5.95
C GLN A 37 -12.37 11.77 -4.81
N GLY A 38 -11.17 12.34 -4.60
CA GLY A 38 -10.95 13.53 -3.77
C GLY A 38 -9.96 13.43 -2.61
N VAL A 39 -9.48 12.26 -2.17
CA VAL A 39 -8.47 12.16 -1.10
C VAL A 39 -7.54 10.98 -1.38
N GLY A 40 -6.38 11.26 -1.99
CA GLY A 40 -5.36 10.23 -2.18
C GLY A 40 -4.59 9.96 -0.88
N ALA A 41 -4.01 8.76 -0.76
CA ALA A 41 -3.10 8.46 0.33
C ALA A 41 -1.82 9.29 0.20
N ASP A 42 -1.34 9.83 1.30
CA ASP A 42 -0.08 10.59 1.36
C ASP A 42 1.13 9.67 1.15
N ARG A 43 1.01 8.43 1.63
CA ARG A 43 2.06 7.40 1.60
C ARG A 43 1.53 6.06 1.13
N VAL A 44 2.32 5.37 0.33
CA VAL A 44 2.13 3.95 -0.01
C VAL A 44 3.31 3.17 0.55
N LEU A 45 3.04 2.19 1.40
CA LEU A 45 4.05 1.29 1.95
C LEU A 45 3.97 -0.07 1.25
N LEU A 46 5.10 -0.52 0.73
CA LEU A 46 5.25 -1.85 0.17
C LEU A 46 5.86 -2.75 1.24
N VAL A 47 5.12 -3.74 1.69
CA VAL A 47 5.57 -4.69 2.71
C VAL A 47 5.67 -6.08 2.12
N ASP A 48 6.61 -6.87 2.62
CA ASP A 48 6.66 -8.30 2.38
C ASP A 48 6.18 -9.00 3.65
N LYS A 49 4.97 -9.55 3.62
CA LYS A 49 4.40 -10.25 4.78
C LYS A 49 5.10 -11.57 5.06
N SER A 50 5.67 -12.23 4.04
CA SER A 50 6.39 -13.50 4.21
C SER A 50 7.71 -13.32 4.96
N LEU A 51 8.38 -12.18 4.73
CA LEU A 51 9.62 -11.81 5.39
C LEU A 51 9.42 -10.89 6.60
N GLY A 52 8.20 -10.42 6.85
CA GLY A 52 7.89 -9.58 8.00
C GLY A 52 8.54 -8.19 7.94
N GLN A 53 8.70 -7.61 6.74
CA GLN A 53 9.49 -6.39 6.56
C GLN A 53 8.84 -5.34 5.66
N LEU A 54 9.21 -4.08 5.90
CA LEU A 54 8.96 -2.97 4.98
C LEU A 54 10.00 -2.99 3.86
N VAL A 55 9.54 -3.02 2.62
CA VAL A 55 10.40 -3.06 1.42
C VAL A 55 10.70 -1.65 0.93
N ALA A 56 9.67 -0.82 0.80
CA ALA A 56 9.80 0.54 0.28
C ALA A 56 8.63 1.44 0.71
N ALA A 57 8.85 2.75 0.61
CA ALA A 57 7.81 3.76 0.79
C ALA A 57 7.78 4.68 -0.43
N ALA A 58 6.58 5.06 -0.86
CA ALA A 58 6.34 6.05 -1.90
C ALA A 58 5.39 7.13 -1.40
N ASP A 59 5.45 8.32 -2.01
CA ASP A 59 4.45 9.36 -1.80
C ASP A 59 3.19 9.12 -2.64
N GLY A 60 2.18 9.97 -2.43
CA GLY A 60 0.92 9.92 -3.19
C GLY A 60 1.04 10.15 -4.71
N LYS A 61 2.23 10.49 -5.22
CA LYS A 61 2.55 10.61 -6.65
C LYS A 61 3.33 9.40 -7.17
N GLY A 62 3.54 8.38 -6.35
CA GLY A 62 4.34 7.20 -6.65
C GLY A 62 5.84 7.45 -6.65
N CYS A 63 6.34 8.57 -6.12
CA CYS A 63 7.78 8.79 -6.03
C CYS A 63 8.34 8.09 -4.79
N TRP A 64 9.43 7.34 -4.95
CA TRP A 64 10.12 6.69 -3.84
C TRP A 64 10.61 7.72 -2.82
N GLN A 65 10.41 7.40 -1.55
CA GLN A 65 10.76 8.25 -0.42
C GLN A 65 11.72 7.51 0.50
N MET A 66 12.54 8.28 1.23
CA MET A 66 13.25 7.73 2.38
C MET A 66 12.23 7.25 3.41
N VAL A 67 12.49 6.06 3.95
CA VAL A 67 11.68 5.44 5.00
C VAL A 67 11.87 6.23 6.30
N SER A 68 10.75 6.65 6.87
CA SER A 68 10.69 7.32 8.17
C SER A 68 10.40 6.34 9.31
N ALA A 69 10.61 6.78 10.55
CA ALA A 69 10.23 6.00 11.72
C ALA A 69 8.72 5.70 11.78
N TYR A 70 7.88 6.62 11.29
CA TYR A 70 6.44 6.43 11.21
C TYR A 70 6.05 5.37 10.18
N ASP A 71 6.73 5.34 9.03
CA ASP A 71 6.54 4.29 8.02
C ASP A 71 6.82 2.90 8.61
N CYS A 72 7.90 2.78 9.39
CA CYS A 72 8.24 1.53 10.09
C CYS A 72 7.19 1.13 11.13
N GLN A 73 6.61 2.08 11.88
CA GLN A 73 5.56 1.79 12.86
C GLN A 73 4.28 1.30 12.19
N VAL A 74 3.84 1.97 11.13
CA VAL A 74 2.67 1.57 10.34
C VAL A 74 2.90 0.21 9.69
N ALA A 75 4.09 -0.03 9.12
CA ALA A 75 4.43 -1.33 8.54
C ALA A 75 4.35 -2.46 9.58
N ARG A 76 4.92 -2.28 10.78
CA ARG A 76 4.85 -3.27 11.87
C ARG A 76 3.41 -3.57 12.30
N ALA A 77 2.57 -2.53 12.38
CA ALA A 77 1.15 -2.68 12.65
C ALA A 77 0.44 -3.48 11.54
N ALA A 78 0.72 -3.18 10.27
CA ALA A 78 0.16 -3.90 9.12
C ALA A 78 0.63 -5.36 9.01
N LEU A 79 1.84 -5.64 9.47
CA LEU A 79 2.42 -6.98 9.57
C LEU A 79 1.88 -7.77 10.78
N GLY A 80 1.05 -7.15 11.63
CA GLY A 80 0.52 -7.77 12.85
C GLY A 80 1.59 -8.06 13.90
N SER A 81 2.76 -7.42 13.81
CA SER A 81 3.88 -7.64 14.73
C SER A 81 3.75 -6.88 16.04
N VAL A 82 2.82 -5.92 16.11
CA VAL A 82 2.55 -5.07 17.28
C VAL A 82 1.06 -4.72 17.36
N GLU A 83 0.57 -4.40 18.55
CA GLU A 83 -0.72 -3.73 18.72
C GLU A 83 -0.70 -2.35 18.04
N LEU A 84 -1.87 -1.85 17.61
CA LEU A 84 -1.97 -0.54 16.98
C LEU A 84 -1.49 0.55 17.96
N PRO A 85 -0.48 1.36 17.59
CA PRO A 85 -0.06 2.50 18.41
C PRO A 85 -1.22 3.45 18.69
N GLU A 86 -1.17 4.12 19.85
CA GLU A 86 -2.16 5.15 20.20
C GLU A 86 -2.25 6.22 19.11
N GLY A 87 -3.48 6.55 18.70
CA GLY A 87 -3.73 7.51 17.62
C GLY A 87 -3.54 6.94 16.19
N MET A 88 -3.26 5.64 16.05
CA MET A 88 -3.28 4.94 14.76
C MET A 88 -4.64 4.30 14.51
N TYR A 89 -5.25 4.63 13.37
CA TYR A 89 -6.55 4.08 12.97
C TYR A 89 -6.40 3.23 11.71
N ARG A 90 -6.94 2.01 11.74
CA ARG A 90 -6.95 1.10 10.59
C ARG A 90 -8.34 1.04 9.98
N SER A 91 -8.40 1.07 8.66
CA SER A 91 -9.59 0.73 7.88
C SER A 91 -9.21 -0.18 6.72
N GLU A 92 -10.18 -0.97 6.24
CA GLU A 92 -9.96 -1.91 5.14
C GLU A 92 -10.33 -1.26 3.81
N LEU A 93 -9.47 -1.43 2.81
CA LEU A 93 -9.73 -1.03 1.43
C LEU A 93 -9.92 -2.26 0.56
N ARG A 94 -11.09 -2.36 -0.07
CA ARG A 94 -11.37 -3.38 -1.08
C ARG A 94 -11.29 -2.77 -2.47
N VAL A 95 -10.41 -3.32 -3.29
CA VAL A 95 -10.21 -2.89 -4.67
C VAL A 95 -10.75 -3.97 -5.61
N THR A 96 -11.62 -3.55 -6.53
CA THR A 96 -12.27 -4.47 -7.48
C THR A 96 -11.27 -4.99 -8.52
N ASP A 97 -11.53 -6.19 -9.05
CA ASP A 97 -10.71 -6.77 -10.12
C ASP A 97 -10.72 -5.90 -11.39
N TYR A 98 -11.81 -5.17 -11.62
CA TYR A 98 -11.87 -4.17 -12.68
C TYR A 98 -10.86 -3.04 -12.46
N PHE A 99 -10.78 -2.48 -11.26
CA PHE A 99 -9.80 -1.42 -10.97
C PHE A 99 -8.37 -1.94 -11.05
N LEU A 100 -8.10 -3.13 -10.49
CA LEU A 100 -6.79 -3.78 -10.57
C LEU A 100 -6.38 -4.04 -12.02
N SER A 101 -7.29 -4.53 -12.86
CA SER A 101 -6.99 -4.76 -14.27
C SER A 101 -6.63 -3.46 -14.99
N ARG A 102 -7.25 -2.31 -14.65
CA ARG A 102 -6.86 -1.01 -15.22
C ARG A 102 -5.56 -0.44 -14.63
N LEU A 103 -5.23 -0.82 -13.39
CA LEU A 103 -4.03 -0.38 -12.71
C LEU A 103 -2.79 -1.15 -13.17
N LEU A 104 -2.94 -2.45 -13.40
CA LEU A 104 -1.92 -3.39 -13.87
C LEU A 104 -1.88 -3.55 -15.41
N ALA A 105 -2.76 -2.87 -16.15
CA ALA A 105 -2.89 -2.99 -17.62
C ALA A 105 -1.69 -2.51 -18.45
N LYS A 106 -0.62 -1.99 -17.85
CA LYS A 106 0.62 -1.65 -18.55
C LYS A 106 1.78 -2.46 -18.02
N GLU A 107 1.77 -3.74 -18.33
CA GLU A 107 2.83 -4.41 -19.10
C GLU A 107 2.30 -5.80 -19.47
N GLY A 108 2.59 -6.27 -20.67
CA GLY A 108 2.01 -7.50 -21.20
C GLY A 108 2.20 -8.70 -20.29
N GLY A 109 1.10 -9.41 -20.00
CA GLY A 109 1.12 -10.77 -19.48
C GLY A 109 1.00 -10.86 -17.96
N MET A 110 -0.24 -10.88 -17.47
CA MET A 110 -0.57 -11.49 -16.19
C MET A 110 -0.14 -12.97 -16.23
N LYS A 111 0.95 -13.33 -15.54
CA LYS A 111 1.18 -14.72 -15.12
C LYS A 111 0.62 -14.87 -13.71
N ILE A 112 -0.52 -15.55 -13.63
CA ILE A 112 -0.98 -16.14 -12.39
C ILE A 112 -0.01 -17.28 -12.09
N ALA A 113 0.63 -17.28 -10.92
CA ALA A 113 1.39 -18.43 -10.47
C ALA A 113 0.41 -19.61 -10.37
N GLY A 114 0.70 -20.67 -11.16
CA GLY A 114 0.08 -21.98 -11.01
C GLY A 114 0.86 -22.82 -10.00
#